data_AF-A0A966IDJ8-F1
#
_entry.id   AF-A0A966IDJ8-F1
#
_cell.length_a   1.000
_cell.length_b   1.000
_cell.length_c   1.000
_cell.angle_alpha   90.00
_cell.angle_beta   90.00
_cell.angle_gamma   90.00
#
_symmetry.space_group_name_H-M   'P 1'
#
loop_
_entity.id
_entity.type
_entity.pdbx_description
1 polymer ?
#
loop_
_entity_poly.entity_id
_entity_poly.type
_entity_poly.pdbx_seq_one_letter_code
_entity_poly.pdbx_strand_id
1 'polypeptide(L)'
;MSNSGDTFDYIIIGGGSSGSILTNRLSSNGSTVCLVEAGPKDTNPYIHIPAGYIKNIFSKKLTWNFFSEPSPHTNFRSFSLPQG
;
A
#
# COMPACT_ATOMS: atom_id res chain seq x y z
N MET A 1 21.25 -19.55 21.80
CA MET A 1 20.87 -18.15 22.03
C MET A 1 19.65 -17.87 21.17
N SER A 2 18.53 -17.50 21.79
CA SER A 2 17.25 -17.28 21.12
C SER A 2 17.38 -16.18 20.07
N ASN A 3 17.18 -16.54 18.79
CA ASN A 3 17.11 -15.57 17.71
C ASN A 3 15.74 -14.88 17.81
N SER A 4 15.67 -13.77 18.53
CA SER A 4 14.46 -12.98 18.68
C SER A 4 14.14 -12.30 17.34
N GLY A 5 13.42 -13.00 16.47
CA GLY A 5 12.81 -12.42 15.26
C GLY A 5 11.75 -11.35 15.55
N ASP A 6 11.63 -10.92 16.80
CA ASP A 6 10.67 -9.97 17.34
C ASP A 6 11.23 -8.55 17.46
N THR A 7 12.47 -8.29 17.04
CA THR A 7 13.11 -6.98 17.16
C THR A 7 13.70 -6.52 15.84
N PHE A 8 13.35 -5.29 15.44
CA PHE A 8 13.86 -4.59 14.27
C PHE A 8 14.22 -3.16 14.68
N ASP A 9 15.22 -2.56 14.03
CA ASP A 9 15.55 -1.15 14.23
C ASP A 9 14.41 -0.25 13.77
N TYR A 10 13.70 -0.66 12.71
CA TYR A 10 12.54 0.04 12.17
C TYR A 10 11.41 -0.92 11.82
N ILE A 11 10.18 -0.49 12.12
CA ILE A 11 8.95 -1.09 11.61
C ILE A 11 8.26 -0.03 10.73
N ILE A 12 8.09 -0.36 9.45
CA ILE A 12 7.42 0.50 8.46
C ILE A 12 6.03 -0.09 8.21
N ILE A 13 5.00 0.72 8.41
CA ILE A 13 3.60 0.33 8.17
C ILE A 13 3.15 0.96 6.85
N GLY A 14 2.88 0.12 5.86
CA GLY A 14 2.55 0.50 4.49
C GLY A 14 3.77 0.47 3.58
N GLY A 15 3.73 -0.44 2.60
CA GLY A 15 4.66 -0.64 1.50
C GLY A 15 4.29 0.12 0.22
N GLY A 16 3.55 1.22 0.34
CA GLY A 16 3.33 2.16 -0.77
C GLY A 16 4.59 2.94 -1.15
N SER A 17 4.45 3.92 -2.04
CA SER A 17 5.58 4.65 -2.66
C SER A 17 6.66 5.13 -1.69
N SER A 18 6.28 5.73 -0.56
CA SER A 18 7.22 6.20 0.46
C SER A 18 7.82 5.03 1.27
N GLY A 19 6.97 4.08 1.67
CA GLY A 19 7.37 2.91 2.46
C GLY A 19 8.39 2.03 1.75
N SER A 20 8.21 1.78 0.45
CA SER A 20 9.18 1.00 -0.33
C SER A 20 10.55 1.70 -0.41
N ILE A 21 10.56 3.02 -0.64
CA ILE A 21 11.80 3.80 -0.71
C ILE A 21 12.52 3.82 0.64
N LEU A 22 11.77 4.04 1.73
CA LEU A 22 12.33 4.08 3.08
C LEU A 22 12.92 2.72 3.47
N THR A 23 12.17 1.63 3.20
CA THR A 23 12.62 0.25 3.44
C THR A 23 13.94 -0.02 2.70
N ASN A 24 14.01 0.33 1.42
CA ASN A 24 15.22 0.14 0.61
C ASN A 24 16.42 0.91 1.16
N ARG A 25 16.24 2.19 1.54
CA ARG A 25 17.33 3.04 2.05
C ARG A 25 17.84 2.62 3.43
N LEU A 26 16.94 2.27 4.35
CA LEU A 26 17.33 1.88 5.71
C LEU A 26 18.00 0.51 5.73
N SER A 27 17.44 -0.46 4.99
CA SER A 27 18.03 -1.81 4.90
C SER A 27 19.39 -1.80 4.21
N SER A 28 19.59 -0.99 3.16
CA SER A 28 20.89 -0.85 2.50
C SER A 28 21.97 -0.18 3.37
N ASN A 29 21.57 0.58 4.40
CA ASN A 29 22.47 1.19 5.38
C ASN A 29 22.76 0.28 6.59
N GLY A 30 22.32 -0.98 6.57
CA GLY A 30 22.62 -1.97 7.60
C GLY A 30 21.62 -2.05 8.76
N SER A 31 20.51 -1.30 8.70
CA SER A 31 19.43 -1.44 9.68
C SER A 31 18.56 -2.66 9.38
N THR A 32 18.10 -3.33 10.45
CA THR A 32 17.06 -4.36 10.37
C THR A 32 15.69 -3.70 10.23
N VAL A 33 14.92 -4.08 9.20
CA VAL A 33 13.64 -3.42 8.87
C VAL A 33 12.54 -4.46 8.70
N CYS A 34 11.43 -4.26 9.40
CA CYS A 34 10.18 -4.98 9.16
C CYS A 34 9.21 -4.08 8.38
N LEU A 35 8.78 -4.54 7.20
CA LEU A 35 7.74 -3.88 6.43
C LEU A 35 6.43 -4.65 6.58
N VAL A 36 5.40 -3.98 7.07
CA VAL A 36 4.04 -4.52 7.15
C VAL A 36 3.20 -3.87 6.06
N GLU A 37 2.78 -4.67 5.08
CA GLU A 37 1.91 -4.24 3.99
C GLU A 37 0.60 -5.03 4.05
N ALA A 38 -0.54 -4.33 3.92
CA ALA A 38 -1.86 -4.93 4.00
C ALA A 38 -2.22 -5.66 2.70
N GLY A 39 -1.78 -5.12 1.57
CA GLY A 39 -1.98 -5.68 0.25
C GLY A 39 -1.18 -6.97 0.00
N PRO A 40 -1.61 -7.77 -0.98
CA PRO A 40 -0.85 -8.96 -1.39
C PRO A 40 0.44 -8.56 -2.11
N LYS A 41 1.34 -9.53 -2.26
CA LYS A 41 2.50 -9.39 -3.14
C LYS A 41 2.07 -9.02 -4.56
N ASP A 42 2.77 -8.04 -5.15
CA ASP A 42 2.58 -7.60 -6.53
C ASP A 42 2.92 -8.72 -7.53
N THR A 43 1.88 -9.44 -7.93
CA THR A 43 1.95 -10.57 -8.87
C THR A 43 0.85 -10.49 -9.93
N ASN A 44 0.00 -9.45 -9.89
CA ASN A 44 -1.08 -9.29 -10.86
C ASN A 44 -0.52 -8.63 -12.13
N PRO A 45 -0.59 -9.28 -13.30
CA PRO A 45 -0.03 -8.74 -14.54
C PRO A 45 -0.62 -7.37 -14.93
N TYR A 46 -1.85 -7.07 -14.53
CA TYR A 46 -2.48 -5.79 -14.81
C TYR A 46 -1.86 -4.61 -14.03
N ILE A 47 -1.07 -4.87 -12.97
CA ILE A 47 -0.32 -3.81 -12.27
C ILE A 47 0.85 -3.32 -13.15
N HIS A 48 1.45 -4.20 -13.94
CA HIS A 48 2.61 -3.88 -14.78
C HIS A 48 2.24 -3.36 -16.18
N ILE A 49 0.95 -3.35 -16.53
CA ILE A 49 0.45 -2.80 -17.80
C ILE A 49 -0.14 -1.42 -17.51
N PRO A 50 0.33 -0.32 -18.14
CA PRO A 50 -0.18 1.03 -17.85
C PRO A 50 -1.71 1.16 -17.98
N ALA A 51 -2.31 0.58 -19.02
CA ALA A 51 -3.76 0.56 -19.20
C ALA A 51 -4.49 -0.48 -18.32
N GLY A 52 -3.76 -1.37 -17.65
CA GLY A 52 -4.28 -2.42 -16.78
C GLY A 52 -4.93 -1.90 -15.51
N TYR A 53 -4.65 -0.64 -15.12
CA TYR A 53 -5.32 0.04 -14.00
C TYR A 53 -6.85 -0.03 -14.07
N ILE A 54 -7.45 0.04 -15.26
CA ILE A 54 -8.91 -0.05 -15.46
C ILE A 54 -9.48 -1.38 -14.94
N LYS A 55 -8.67 -2.45 -14.94
CA LYS A 55 -9.05 -3.76 -14.40
C LYS A 55 -8.92 -3.84 -12.88
N ASN A 56 -8.14 -2.95 -12.27
CA ASN A 56 -7.75 -3.04 -10.85
C ASN A 56 -8.38 -1.97 -9.96
N ILE A 57 -8.81 -0.82 -10.49
CA ILE A 57 -9.28 0.35 -9.73
C ILE A 57 -10.38 0.06 -8.69
N PHE A 58 -11.20 -0.97 -8.89
CA PHE A 58 -12.27 -1.37 -7.95
C PHE A 58 -12.05 -2.74 -7.32
N SER A 59 -10.83 -3.27 -7.40
CA SER A 59 -10.48 -4.60 -6.88
C SER A 59 -10.47 -4.59 -5.36
N LYS A 60 -11.41 -5.32 -4.73
CA LYS A 60 -11.43 -5.48 -3.26
C LYS A 60 -10.17 -6.13 -2.67
N LYS A 61 -9.30 -6.71 -3.51
CA LYS A 61 -8.04 -7.34 -3.09
C LYS A 61 -6.84 -6.39 -3.20
N LEU A 62 -6.90 -5.41 -4.10
CA LEU A 62 -5.75 -4.56 -4.46
C LEU A 62 -5.96 -3.09 -4.11
N THR A 63 -7.20 -2.70 -3.81
CA THR A 63 -7.52 -1.31 -3.48
C THR A 63 -8.39 -1.25 -2.24
N TRP A 64 -8.11 -0.26 -1.41
CA TRP A 64 -9.06 0.27 -0.45
C TRP A 64 -10.13 1.06 -1.20
N ASN A 65 -11.35 0.54 -1.21
CA ASN A 65 -12.48 1.14 -1.90
C ASN A 65 -13.18 2.17 -1.00
N PHE A 66 -12.45 3.21 -0.61
CA PHE A 66 -13.04 4.30 0.16
C PHE A 66 -14.03 5.10 -0.68
N PHE A 67 -14.94 5.77 0.02
CA PHE A 67 -15.91 6.67 -0.55
C PHE A 67 -15.91 7.97 0.23
N SER A 68 -16.07 9.09 -0.47
CA SER A 68 -16.26 10.38 0.17
C SER A 68 -17.66 10.45 0.78
N GLU A 69 -17.80 11.16 1.90
CA GLU A 69 -19.12 11.54 2.39
C GLU A 69 -19.80 12.53 1.41
N PRO A 70 -21.12 12.39 1.15
CA PRO A 70 -21.87 13.38 0.40
C PRO A 70 -21.84 14.76 1.07
N SER A 71 -21.76 15.83 0.30
CA SER A 71 -21.86 17.20 0.83
C SER A 71 -22.60 18.13 -0.12
N PRO A 72 -23.09 19.30 0.35
CA PRO A 72 -23.70 20.30 -0.54
C PRO A 72 -22.77 20.73 -1.69
N HIS A 73 -21.46 20.79 -1.45
CA HIS A 73 -20.45 21.13 -2.47
C HIS A 73 -20.28 20.07 -3.55
N THR A 74 -20.72 18.83 -3.29
CA THR A 74 -20.70 17.73 -4.27
C THR A 74 -22.06 17.51 -4.93
N ASN A 75 -23.03 18.40 -4.69
CA ASN A 75 -24.45 18.17 -5.00
C ASN A 75 -24.95 16.86 -4.39
N PHE A 76 -24.56 16.59 -3.14
CA PHE A 76 -24.88 15.38 -2.37
C PHE A 76 -24.48 14.06 -3.05
N ARG A 77 -23.43 14.09 -3.89
CA ARG A 77 -22.84 12.88 -4.45
C ARG A 77 -21.69 12.37 -3.59
N SER A 78 -21.59 11.05 -3.50
CA SER A 78 -20.41 10.35 -2.99
C SER A 78 -19.54 9.91 -4.17
N PHE A 79 -18.22 9.95 -4.00
CA PHE A 79 -17.26 9.54 -5.02
C PHE A 79 -16.36 8.43 -4.50
N SER A 80 -16.00 7.51 -5.40
CA SER A 80 -14.99 6.50 -5.10
C SER A 80 -13.62 7.14 -5.00
N LEU A 81 -12.91 6.82 -3.92
CA LEU A 81 -11.54 7.27 -3.63
C LEU A 81 -10.65 6.02 -3.49
N PRO A 82 -10.38 5.30 -4.60
CA PRO A 82 -9.57 4.10 -4.55
C PRO A 82 -8.14 4.45 -4.12
N GLN A 83 -7.63 3.71 -3.14
CA GLN A 83 -6.21 3.75 -2.75
C GLN A 83 -5.62 2.37 -2.89
N GLY A 84 -4.36 2.28 -3.31
CA GLY A 84 -3.60 1.03 -3.34
C GLY A 84 -3.32 0.50 -1.93
#